data_AF-A0A9E1UWX5-F1
#
_entry.id   AF-A0A9E1UWX5-F1
#
_cell.length_a   1.000
_cell.length_b   1.000
_cell.length_c   1.000
_cell.angle_alpha   90.00
_cell.angle_beta   90.00
_cell.angle_gamma   90.00
#
_symmetry.space_group_name_H-M   'P 1'
#
loop_
_entity.id
_entity.type
_entity.pdbx_description
1 polymer ?
#
loop_
_entity_poly.entity_id
_entity_poly.type
_entity_poly.pdbx_seq_one_letter_code
_entity_poly.pdbx_strand_id
1 'polypeptide(L)'
;MGKIPTERWHGLWWRVPLCGAIAAAALKLESNPGTIGGIVVYTGALALIACTMADPLSGWTANYSFGWLGRLFYPERTFKRVPPIYGPAESRRMEGRPAEALEAYEAILAEYPNDGRCYLAMMDIAWQDMEDAGLAHNFYRRARQAVSDEEYLAEMRQAYDDFAPSLKDRLEASPAHYP
;
A
#
# COMPACT_ATOMS: atom_id res chain seq x y z
N MET A 1 -9.62 3.97 -11.39
CA MET A 1 -10.39 2.70 -11.40
C MET A 1 -9.57 1.62 -12.11
N GLY A 2 -8.79 0.84 -11.36
CA GLY A 2 -8.00 -0.26 -11.92
C GLY A 2 -8.92 -1.40 -12.36
N LYS A 3 -8.80 -1.83 -13.62
CA LYS A 3 -9.49 -3.02 -14.13
C LYS A 3 -8.97 -4.23 -13.36
N ILE A 4 -9.84 -4.85 -12.55
CA ILE A 4 -9.53 -6.11 -11.86
C ILE A 4 -9.30 -7.17 -12.94
N PRO A 5 -8.17 -7.91 -12.93
CA PRO A 5 -7.91 -8.95 -13.91
C PRO A 5 -8.98 -10.05 -13.79
N THR A 6 -9.78 -10.20 -14.85
CA THR A 6 -10.92 -11.13 -14.96
C THR A 6 -10.51 -12.60 -14.84
N GLU A 7 -9.22 -12.90 -15.01
CA GLU A 7 -8.68 -14.27 -14.97
C GLU A 7 -8.80 -14.94 -13.60
N ARG A 8 -8.79 -14.18 -12.49
CA ARG A 8 -8.97 -14.73 -11.13
C ARG A 8 -10.41 -15.16 -10.83
N TRP A 9 -11.39 -14.68 -11.60
CA TRP A 9 -12.80 -14.99 -11.36
C TRP A 9 -13.22 -16.36 -11.90
N HIS A 10 -12.53 -16.91 -12.90
CA HIS A 10 -12.87 -18.22 -13.46
C HIS A 10 -12.84 -19.37 -12.43
N GLY A 11 -11.99 -19.27 -11.40
CA GLY A 11 -11.96 -20.23 -10.30
C GLY A 11 -13.14 -20.12 -9.33
N LEU A 12 -13.86 -18.99 -9.31
CA LEU A 12 -14.96 -18.74 -8.37
C LEU A 12 -16.29 -19.33 -8.86
N TRP A 13 -16.54 -19.30 -10.18
CA TRP A 13 -17.82 -19.69 -10.77
C TRP A 13 -18.18 -21.17 -10.58
N TRP A 14 -17.20 -22.07 -10.44
CA TRP A 14 -17.47 -23.48 -10.14
C TRP A 14 -17.46 -23.80 -8.63
N ARG A 15 -16.78 -22.99 -7.81
CA ARG A 15 -16.69 -23.20 -6.35
C ARG A 15 -18.00 -22.83 -5.64
N VAL A 16 -18.69 -21.79 -6.08
CA VAL A 16 -19.99 -21.36 -5.52
C VAL A 16 -21.07 -22.45 -5.63
N PRO A 17 -21.33 -23.07 -6.81
CA PRO A 17 -22.30 -24.17 -6.90
C PRO A 17 -21.83 -25.43 -6.16
N LEU A 18 -20.52 -25.70 -6.08
CA LEU A 18 -19.99 -26.82 -5.30
C LEU A 18 -20.25 -26.64 -3.79
N CYS A 19 -20.02 -25.44 -3.25
CA CYS A 19 -20.33 -25.13 -1.85
C CYS A 19 -21.83 -25.21 -1.58
N GLY A 20 -22.66 -24.72 -2.50
CA GLY A 20 -24.12 -24.86 -2.42
C GLY A 20 -24.58 -26.31 -2.42
N ALA A 21 -23.97 -27.17 -3.24
CA ALA A 21 -24.27 -28.59 -3.29
C ALA A 21 -23.85 -29.32 -2.00
N ILE A 22 -22.68 -29.00 -1.43
CA ILE A 22 -22.21 -29.56 -0.16
C ILE A 22 -23.12 -29.13 1.00
N ALA A 23 -23.49 -27.86 1.06
CA ALA A 23 -24.40 -27.34 2.08
C ALA A 23 -25.80 -27.98 1.97
N ALA A 24 -26.34 -28.12 0.75
CA ALA A 24 -27.63 -28.77 0.52
C ALA A 24 -27.59 -30.28 0.83
N ALA A 25 -26.46 -30.96 0.58
CA ALA A 25 -26.27 -32.35 0.95
C ALA A 25 -26.20 -32.53 2.47
N ALA A 26 -25.49 -31.63 3.18
CA ALA A 26 -25.43 -31.63 4.64
C ALA A 26 -26.83 -31.39 5.25
N LEU A 27 -27.61 -30.43 4.73
CA LEU A 27 -28.99 -30.17 5.15
C LEU A 27 -29.94 -31.34 4.88
N LYS A 28 -29.73 -32.11 3.79
CA LYS A 28 -30.52 -33.32 3.51
C LYS A 28 -30.17 -34.50 4.42
N LEU A 29 -28.93 -34.58 4.88
CA LEU A 29 -28.48 -35.58 5.87
C LEU A 29 -29.00 -35.27 7.28
N GLU A 30 -29.47 -34.06 7.53
CA GLU A 30 -30.04 -33.57 8.78
C GLU A 30 -31.52 -34.00 9.01
N SER A 31 -31.91 -35.18 8.51
CA SER A 31 -33.22 -35.76 8.84
C SER A 31 -33.29 -36.34 10.27
N ASN A 32 -32.21 -36.26 11.06
CA ASN A 32 -32.22 -36.67 12.47
C ASN A 32 -31.25 -35.83 13.35
N PRO A 33 -31.71 -34.69 13.91
CA PRO A 33 -30.87 -33.71 14.63
C PRO A 33 -30.36 -34.15 16.02
N GLY A 34 -30.54 -35.42 16.41
CA GLY A 34 -30.16 -35.94 17.74
C GLY A 34 -28.86 -36.75 17.79
N THR A 35 -28.24 -37.06 16.66
CA THR A 35 -27.09 -37.98 16.60
C THR A 35 -25.77 -37.21 16.49
N ILE A 36 -24.77 -37.58 17.30
CA ILE A 36 -23.39 -37.05 17.28
C ILE A 36 -22.81 -37.03 15.85
N GLY A 37 -23.23 -37.97 14.98
CA GLY A 37 -22.86 -38.01 13.57
C GLY A 37 -23.28 -36.78 12.76
N GLY A 38 -24.41 -36.15 13.07
CA GLY A 38 -24.86 -34.93 12.39
C GLY A 38 -23.95 -33.75 12.69
N ILE A 39 -23.50 -33.62 13.95
CA ILE A 39 -22.60 -32.54 14.37
C ILE A 39 -21.25 -32.66 13.63
N VAL A 40 -20.69 -33.87 13.54
CA VAL A 40 -19.41 -34.12 12.86
C VAL A 40 -19.49 -33.84 11.35
N VAL A 41 -20.58 -34.23 10.70
CA VAL A 41 -20.79 -33.96 9.26
C VAL A 41 -20.94 -32.45 9.03
N TYR A 42 -21.68 -31.76 9.89
CA TYR A 42 -21.87 -30.31 9.80
C TYR A 42 -20.56 -29.53 10.02
N THR A 43 -19.76 -29.92 11.03
CA THR A 43 -18.45 -29.26 11.27
C THR A 43 -17.47 -29.55 10.14
N GLY A 44 -17.46 -30.76 9.60
CA GLY A 44 -16.64 -31.12 8.44
C GLY A 44 -17.01 -30.32 7.19
N ALA A 45 -18.32 -30.14 6.94
CA ALA A 45 -18.81 -29.32 5.83
C ALA A 45 -18.41 -27.85 5.98
N LEU A 46 -18.54 -27.27 7.17
CA LEU A 46 -18.10 -25.91 7.44
C LEU A 46 -16.60 -25.72 7.25
N ALA A 47 -15.77 -26.67 7.70
CA ALA A 47 -14.33 -26.62 7.50
C ALA A 47 -13.95 -26.63 6.02
N LEU A 48 -14.63 -27.44 5.20
CA LEU A 48 -14.41 -27.48 3.75
C LEU A 48 -14.84 -26.18 3.06
N ILE A 49 -15.96 -25.59 3.45
CA ILE A 49 -16.40 -24.28 2.95
C ILE A 49 -15.36 -23.21 3.33
N ALA A 50 -14.86 -23.22 4.57
CA ALA A 50 -13.84 -22.28 5.03
C ALA A 50 -12.54 -22.39 4.21
N CYS A 51 -12.04 -23.61 3.97
CA CYS A 51 -10.83 -23.82 3.18
C CYS A 51 -10.98 -23.41 1.71
N THR A 52 -12.14 -23.67 1.09
CA THR A 52 -12.37 -23.33 -0.33
C THR A 52 -12.62 -21.83 -0.56
N MET A 53 -13.18 -21.16 0.45
CA MET A 53 -13.39 -19.72 0.45
C MET A 53 -12.20 -18.90 0.97
N ALA A 54 -11.20 -19.51 1.60
CA ALA A 54 -10.06 -18.79 2.17
C ALA A 54 -9.34 -17.88 1.14
N ASP A 55 -9.03 -18.40 -0.05
CA ASP A 55 -8.35 -17.64 -1.09
C ASP A 55 -9.17 -16.44 -1.61
N PRO A 56 -10.41 -16.61 -2.11
CA PRO A 56 -11.19 -15.48 -2.60
C PRO A 56 -11.55 -14.50 -1.48
N LEU A 57 -11.80 -14.99 -0.27
CA LEU A 57 -12.10 -14.14 0.88
C LEU A 57 -10.86 -13.33 1.30
N SER A 58 -9.65 -13.90 1.24
CA SER A 58 -8.40 -13.16 1.49
C SER A 58 -8.18 -12.03 0.48
N GLY A 59 -8.46 -12.27 -0.80
CA GLY A 59 -8.34 -11.26 -1.85
C GLY A 59 -9.40 -10.17 -1.73
N TRP A 60 -10.63 -10.52 -1.35
CA TRP A 60 -11.70 -9.55 -1.14
C TRP A 60 -11.48 -8.72 0.14
N THR A 61 -11.12 -9.37 1.26
CA THR A 61 -10.83 -8.68 2.53
C THR A 61 -9.61 -7.77 2.43
N ALA A 62 -8.56 -8.18 1.72
CA ALA A 62 -7.38 -7.33 1.49
C ALA A 62 -7.70 -6.08 0.65
N ASN A 63 -8.61 -6.17 -0.32
CA ASN A 63 -8.93 -5.06 -1.22
C ASN A 63 -10.08 -4.16 -0.74
N TYR A 64 -11.09 -4.71 -0.06
CA TYR A 64 -12.30 -3.97 0.31
C TYR A 64 -12.43 -3.71 1.81
N SER A 65 -12.21 -4.72 2.65
CA SER A 65 -12.46 -4.61 4.10
C SER A 65 -11.29 -3.96 4.86
N PHE A 66 -10.06 -4.32 4.49
CA PHE A 66 -8.83 -3.78 5.07
C PHE A 66 -8.30 -2.56 4.32
N GLY A 67 -8.94 -2.06 3.25
CA GLY A 67 -8.52 -0.78 2.65
C GLY A 67 -8.69 0.39 3.61
N TRP A 68 -9.82 0.42 4.34
CA TRP A 68 -10.13 1.45 5.34
C TRP A 68 -9.50 1.15 6.71
N LEU A 69 -9.63 -0.08 7.23
CA LEU A 69 -9.03 -0.48 8.51
C LEU A 69 -7.52 -0.69 8.43
N GLY A 70 -7.00 -1.13 7.29
CA GLY A 70 -5.57 -1.32 7.08
C GLY A 70 -4.80 0.01 7.07
N ARG A 71 -5.42 1.13 6.68
CA ARG A 71 -4.83 2.46 6.91
C ARG A 71 -4.65 2.81 8.39
N LEU A 72 -5.45 2.20 9.26
CA LEU A 72 -5.46 2.40 10.70
C LEU A 72 -4.47 1.48 11.44
N PHE A 73 -4.28 0.25 10.94
CA PHE A 73 -3.41 -0.75 11.57
C PHE A 73 -2.07 -0.98 10.87
N TYR A 74 -1.96 -0.61 9.60
CA TYR A 74 -0.77 -0.76 8.75
C TYR A 74 -0.70 0.38 7.73
N PRO A 75 -0.43 1.64 8.15
CA PRO A 75 -0.13 2.73 7.22
C PRO A 75 1.10 2.43 6.33
N GLU A 76 1.88 1.40 6.67
CA GLU A 76 3.10 0.97 5.98
C GLU A 76 2.82 -0.09 4.90
N ARG A 77 2.28 0.31 3.75
CA ARG A 77 2.31 -0.56 2.54
C ARG A 77 2.96 0.05 1.31
N THR A 78 3.82 1.05 1.50
CA THR A 78 4.64 1.63 0.41
C THR A 78 6.15 1.56 0.65
N PHE A 79 6.63 1.08 1.80
CA PHE A 79 8.07 1.02 2.07
C PHE A 79 8.67 -0.33 1.65
N LYS A 80 8.87 -0.51 0.33
CA LYS A 80 9.88 -1.44 -0.19
C LYS A 80 11.23 -0.75 -0.38
N ARG A 81 11.46 0.37 0.32
CA ARG A 81 12.67 1.19 0.21
C ARG A 81 13.46 1.08 1.49
N VAL A 82 14.77 0.96 1.34
CA VAL A 82 15.69 0.96 2.49
C VAL A 82 15.60 2.34 3.13
N PRO A 83 15.34 2.46 4.44
CA PRO A 83 15.27 3.76 5.08
C PRO A 83 16.59 4.50 4.90
N PRO A 84 16.56 5.81 4.62
CA PRO A 84 17.75 6.61 4.42
C PRO A 84 18.55 6.69 5.73
N ILE A 85 19.80 6.22 5.73
CA ILE A 85 20.66 6.18 6.92
C ILE A 85 21.36 7.54 7.10
N TYR A 86 20.61 8.59 7.44
CA TYR A 86 21.20 9.89 7.79
C TYR A 86 20.74 10.30 9.18
N GLY A 87 21.45 9.81 10.19
CA GLY A 87 21.07 9.86 11.61
C GLY A 87 20.55 11.21 12.11
N PRO A 88 21.25 12.35 11.87
CA PRO A 88 20.79 13.65 12.35
C PRO A 88 19.53 14.17 11.65
N ALA A 89 19.37 13.88 10.36
CA ALA A 89 18.21 14.31 9.59
C ALA A 89 16.98 13.46 9.93
N GLU A 90 17.17 12.14 10.03
CA GLU A 90 16.12 11.20 10.39
C GLU A 90 15.68 11.37 11.86
N SER A 91 16.60 11.70 12.78
CA SER A 91 16.24 12.05 14.16
C SER A 91 15.30 13.25 14.21
N ARG A 92 15.61 14.33 13.47
CA ARG A 92 14.77 15.53 13.39
C ARG A 92 13.40 15.23 12.77
N ARG A 93 13.36 14.35 11.77
CA ARG A 93 12.11 13.86 11.18
C ARG A 93 11.25 13.14 12.23
N MET A 94 11.84 12.21 12.98
CA MET A 94 11.17 11.44 14.04
C MET A 94 10.71 12.31 15.21
N GLU A 95 11.40 13.43 15.47
CA GLU A 95 10.99 14.46 16.44
C GLU A 95 9.80 15.33 15.96
N GLY A 96 9.30 15.11 14.75
CA GLY A 96 8.21 15.91 14.17
C GLY A 96 8.67 17.30 13.70
N ARG A 97 9.97 17.45 13.36
CA ARG A 97 10.58 18.71 12.90
C ARG A 97 10.99 18.58 11.42
N PRO A 98 10.03 18.44 10.48
CA PRO A 98 10.33 18.11 9.09
C PRO A 98 11.12 19.21 8.37
N ALA A 99 10.89 20.49 8.70
CA ALA A 99 11.65 21.61 8.12
C ALA A 99 13.14 21.53 8.46
N GLU A 100 13.49 21.20 9.70
CA GLU A 100 14.88 21.06 10.13
C GLU A 100 15.53 19.77 9.61
N ALA A 101 14.73 18.73 9.39
CA ALA A 101 15.19 17.54 8.69
C ALA A 101 15.58 17.88 7.25
N LEU A 102 14.78 18.68 6.53
CA LEU A 102 15.12 19.16 5.19
C LEU A 102 16.40 20.00 5.19
N GLU A 103 16.58 20.92 6.15
CA GLU A 103 17.83 21.69 6.27
C GLU A 103 19.05 20.79 6.46
N ALA A 104 18.92 19.73 7.25
CA ALA A 104 19.98 18.75 7.45
C ALA A 104 20.30 17.97 6.16
N TYR A 105 19.28 17.60 5.39
CA TYR A 105 19.47 16.96 4.09
C TYR A 105 20.08 17.91 3.04
N GLU A 106 19.71 19.19 3.03
CA GLU A 106 20.34 20.19 2.16
C GLU A 106 21.83 20.38 2.48
N ALA A 107 22.20 20.34 3.77
CA ALA A 107 23.60 20.38 4.17
C ALA A 107 24.39 19.17 3.63
N ILE A 108 23.77 17.98 3.64
CA ILE A 108 24.35 16.77 3.04
C ILE A 108 24.47 16.92 1.51
N LEU A 109 23.44 17.45 0.84
CA LEU A 109 23.48 17.69 -0.61
C LEU A 109 24.51 18.76 -1.02
N ALA A 110 24.84 19.70 -0.14
CA ALA A 110 25.90 20.67 -0.40
C ALA A 110 27.28 19.99 -0.52
N GLU A 111 27.50 18.92 0.25
CA GLU A 111 28.72 18.11 0.18
C GLU A 111 28.64 17.01 -0.90
N TYR A 112 27.45 16.42 -1.07
CA TYR A 112 27.19 15.29 -1.96
C TYR A 112 25.98 15.55 -2.88
N PRO A 113 26.13 16.41 -3.91
CA PRO A 113 25.00 16.84 -4.73
C PRO A 113 24.39 15.74 -5.62
N ASN A 114 25.10 14.63 -5.82
CA ASN A 114 24.64 13.48 -6.63
C ASN A 114 23.98 12.39 -5.76
N ASP A 115 23.74 12.64 -4.47
CA ASP A 115 23.17 11.63 -3.58
C ASP A 115 21.65 11.49 -3.80
N GLY A 116 21.28 10.49 -4.59
CA GLY A 116 19.89 10.19 -4.89
C GLY A 116 19.07 9.79 -3.66
N ARG A 117 19.67 9.18 -2.64
CA ARG A 117 18.94 8.78 -1.43
C ARG A 117 18.52 9.99 -0.62
N CYS A 118 19.37 11.02 -0.61
CA CYS A 118 19.10 12.28 0.04
C CYS A 118 17.88 12.98 -0.60
N TYR A 119 17.84 13.07 -1.95
CA TYR A 119 16.68 13.61 -2.66
C TYR A 119 15.39 12.81 -2.42
N LEU A 120 15.47 11.48 -2.39
CA LEU A 120 14.32 10.63 -2.08
C LEU A 120 13.76 10.90 -0.67
N ALA A 121 14.63 11.01 0.33
CA ALA A 121 14.23 11.32 1.69
C ALA A 121 13.54 12.69 1.79
N MET A 122 14.08 13.70 1.10
CA MET A 122 13.48 15.04 1.06
C MET A 122 12.12 15.05 0.37
N MET A 123 11.95 14.27 -0.72
CA MET A 123 10.65 14.10 -1.37
C MET A 123 9.64 13.43 -0.42
N ASP A 124 10.05 12.39 0.30
CA ASP A 124 9.19 11.68 1.25
C ASP A 124 8.78 12.60 2.41
N ILE A 125 9.69 13.40 2.96
CA ILE A 125 9.38 14.38 4.03
C ILE A 125 8.40 15.44 3.54
N ALA A 126 8.70 16.04 2.38
CA ALA A 126 7.83 17.05 1.79
C ALA A 126 6.41 16.52 1.54
N TRP A 127 6.31 15.27 1.05
CA TRP A 127 5.05 14.65 0.72
C TRP A 127 4.27 14.12 1.93
N GLN A 128 4.93 13.35 2.80
CA GLN A 128 4.28 12.62 3.90
C GLN A 128 4.13 13.47 5.15
N ASP A 129 5.17 14.22 5.51
CA ASP A 129 5.22 14.92 6.81
C ASP A 129 4.74 16.37 6.69
N MET A 130 5.05 17.02 5.57
CA MET A 130 4.63 18.41 5.31
C MET A 130 3.38 18.52 4.46
N GLU A 131 2.96 17.43 3.82
CA GLU A 131 1.83 17.39 2.89
C GLU A 131 1.93 18.39 1.72
N ASP A 132 3.14 18.85 1.40
CA ASP A 132 3.44 19.84 0.37
C ASP A 132 3.89 19.17 -0.93
N ALA A 133 2.91 19.01 -1.81
CA ALA A 133 3.07 18.42 -3.12
C ALA A 133 4.01 19.22 -4.03
N GLY A 134 3.96 20.56 -3.97
CA GLY A 134 4.79 21.42 -4.80
C GLY A 134 6.26 21.35 -4.38
N LEU A 135 6.50 21.26 -3.07
CA LEU A 135 7.84 21.09 -2.53
C LEU A 135 8.46 19.75 -2.96
N ALA A 136 7.69 18.66 -2.86
CA ALA A 136 8.13 17.33 -3.31
C ALA A 136 8.46 17.32 -4.81
N HIS A 137 7.65 17.99 -5.65
CA HIS A 137 7.91 18.12 -7.08
C HIS A 137 9.21 18.91 -7.37
N ASN A 138 9.47 19.97 -6.61
CA ASN A 138 10.70 20.75 -6.74
C ASN A 138 11.95 19.92 -6.43
N PHE A 139 11.92 19.08 -5.39
CA PHE A 139 13.02 18.17 -5.09
C PHE A 139 13.22 17.13 -6.19
N TYR A 140 12.14 16.55 -6.73
CA TYR A 140 12.24 15.63 -7.87
C TYR A 140 12.90 16.28 -9.10
N ARG A 141 12.52 17.52 -9.42
CA ARG A 141 13.13 18.27 -10.53
C ARG A 141 14.62 18.53 -10.31
N ARG A 142 15.01 18.92 -9.09
CA ARG A 142 16.43 19.11 -8.73
C ARG A 142 17.20 17.80 -8.82
N ALA A 143 16.64 16.71 -8.30
CA ALA A 143 17.25 15.39 -8.35
C ALA A 143 17.51 14.94 -9.79
N ARG A 144 16.57 15.15 -10.72
CA ARG A 144 16.77 14.85 -12.15
C ARG A 144 17.90 15.61 -12.83
N GLN A 145 18.29 16.76 -12.28
CA GLN A 145 19.38 17.58 -12.83
C GLN A 145 20.73 17.25 -12.20
N ALA A 146 20.73 16.86 -10.93
CA ALA A 146 21.94 16.63 -10.15
C ALA A 146 22.37 15.16 -10.14
N VAL A 147 21.43 14.22 -10.17
CA VAL A 147 21.70 12.79 -10.06
C VAL A 147 22.05 12.20 -11.42
N SER A 148 23.24 11.62 -11.55
CA SER A 148 23.72 10.99 -12.79
C SER A 148 23.38 9.50 -12.88
N ASP A 149 23.05 8.87 -11.76
CA ASP A 149 22.76 7.43 -11.70
C ASP A 149 21.34 7.12 -12.21
N GLU A 150 21.28 6.35 -13.28
CA GLU A 150 20.04 6.01 -13.98
C GLU A 150 19.14 5.05 -13.19
N GLU A 151 19.72 4.20 -12.33
CA GLU A 151 18.95 3.30 -11.45
C GLU A 151 18.21 4.10 -10.38
N TYR A 152 18.89 5.05 -9.73
CA TYR A 152 18.25 5.94 -8.76
C TYR A 152 17.20 6.85 -9.40
N LEU A 153 17.44 7.34 -10.62
CA LEU A 153 16.44 8.12 -11.35
C LEU A 153 15.19 7.29 -11.69
N ALA A 154 15.35 6.00 -12.00
CA ALA A 154 14.23 5.11 -12.21
C ALA A 154 13.43 4.89 -10.91
N GLU A 155 14.11 4.69 -9.77
CA GLU A 155 13.47 4.56 -8.46
C GLU A 155 12.74 5.85 -8.04
N MET A 156 13.35 7.02 -8.28
CA MET A 156 12.72 8.32 -8.05
C MET A 156 11.50 8.54 -8.93
N ARG A 157 11.58 8.17 -10.21
CA ARG A 157 10.44 8.26 -11.13
C ARG A 157 9.30 7.38 -10.65
N GLN A 158 9.60 6.14 -10.25
CA GLN A 158 8.59 5.25 -9.69
C GLN A 158 7.97 5.85 -8.42
N ALA A 159 8.78 6.46 -7.54
CA ALA A 159 8.29 7.17 -6.35
C ALA A 159 7.28 8.24 -6.75
N TYR A 160 7.72 9.08 -7.69
CA TYR A 160 6.96 10.22 -8.15
C TYR A 160 5.65 9.77 -8.80
N ASP A 161 5.67 8.73 -9.63
CA ASP A 161 4.49 8.20 -10.30
C ASP A 161 3.50 7.56 -9.32
N ASP A 162 3.98 6.92 -8.24
CA ASP A 162 3.14 6.39 -7.17
C ASP A 162 2.37 7.53 -6.45
N PHE A 163 2.98 8.70 -6.32
CA PHE A 163 2.37 9.89 -5.69
C PHE A 163 1.69 10.84 -6.68
N ALA A 164 1.97 10.74 -7.98
CA ALA A 164 1.51 11.65 -9.03
C ALA A 164 -0.01 11.83 -9.10
N PRO A 165 -0.86 10.78 -8.95
CA PRO A 165 -2.30 10.95 -8.96
C PRO A 165 -2.80 11.85 -7.82
N SER A 166 -2.26 11.65 -6.61
CA SER A 166 -2.60 12.48 -5.45
C SER A 166 -1.99 13.88 -5.51
N LEU A 167 -0.84 14.04 -6.17
CA LEU A 167 -0.20 15.32 -6.45
C LEU A 167 -1.11 16.20 -7.32
N LYS A 168 -1.64 15.63 -8.40
CA LYS A 168 -2.52 16.35 -9.33
C LYS A 168 -3.78 16.84 -8.63
N ASP A 169 -4.44 15.97 -7.87
CA ASP A 169 -5.66 16.33 -7.13
C ASP A 169 -5.38 17.43 -6.07
N ARG A 170 -4.23 17.38 -5.38
CA ARG A 170 -3.83 18.37 -4.36
C ARG A 170 -3.35 19.70 -4.95
N LEU A 171 -2.62 19.66 -6.07
CA LEU A 171 -2.18 20.85 -6.82
C LEU A 171 -3.38 21.58 -7.44
N GLU A 172 -4.35 20.83 -7.97
CA GLU A 172 -5.60 21.38 -8.49
C GLU A 172 -6.49 21.95 -7.36
N ALA A 173 -6.46 21.34 -6.17
CA ALA A 173 -7.19 21.83 -4.99
C ALA A 173 -6.52 23.03 -4.29
N SER A 174 -5.20 23.22 -4.44
CA SER A 174 -4.44 24.30 -3.80
C SER A 174 -3.67 25.14 -4.82
N PRO A 175 -4.36 26.00 -5.60
CA PRO A 175 -3.70 26.87 -6.58
C PRO A 175 -2.94 28.05 -5.96
N ALA A 176 -2.87 28.16 -4.62
CA ALA A 176 -2.61 29.44 -3.97
C ALA A 176 -1.18 29.68 -3.46
N HIS A 177 -0.22 28.75 -3.56
CA HIS A 177 1.07 28.91 -2.87
C HIS A 177 2.27 28.36 -3.64
N TYR A 178 2.55 28.81 -4.86
CA TYR A 178 3.91 28.74 -5.41
C TYR A 178 4.19 29.89 -6.40
N PRO A 179 5.09 30.84 -6.08
CA PRO A 179 5.75 31.68 -7.07
C PRO A 179 6.78 30.90 -7.91
#